data_AF-A0A3P7NIW2-F1
#
_entry.id   AF-A0A3P7NIW2-F1
#
_cell.length_a   1.000
_cell.length_b   1.000
_cell.length_c   1.000
_cell.angle_alpha   90.00
_cell.angle_beta   90.00
_cell.angle_gamma   90.00
#
_symmetry.space_group_name_H-M   'P 1'
#
loop_
_entity.id
_entity.type
_entity.pdbx_description
1 polymer ?
#
loop_
_entity_poly.entity_id
_entity_poly.type
_entity_poly.pdbx_seq_one_letter_code
_entity_poly.pdbx_strand_id
1 'polypeptide(L)'
;MTEWTGEDFPRKKFKIHNGLNTILQSYADCRRKIFGYQKHHDIDDSEATEDDLKAETVEYDTVDMEDVCCDGTAGISGLIFILLIDIAYVAYATVCNQLATEDDIRLLWLSVIVWLFILVKVYRRLARLGRRRGGCFAPFNSCQRAVNKGWKRFLYCCQAPWHACWARANGSEKSVRRKKRLTINIIVITLMLSFVLLCLIFFVILKDFRNLISISGMILLILLCVAISWNPGSINWQPPLVGLFIQLLFAVLTLQTRAGFLAFQFLGDRMAQFLENSLAGSNLLFADYDCFAFKVLPVLIFFSSFISVMFHLGIISILIDKPSIVVTKLMGTTGPETLNAIANMFVSM
;
A
#
# COMPACT_ATOMS: atom_id res chain seq x y z
N MET A 1 -21.08 14.79 20.12
CA MET A 1 -20.23 14.68 18.92
C MET A 1 -21.15 14.75 17.73
N THR A 2 -21.11 15.86 17.00
CA THR A 2 -21.87 16.05 15.76
C THR A 2 -21.21 15.22 14.68
N GLU A 3 -21.98 14.33 14.03
CA GLU A 3 -21.52 13.61 12.84
C GLU A 3 -21.15 14.63 11.76
N TRP A 4 -19.92 14.53 11.27
CA TRP A 4 -19.46 15.29 10.12
C TRP A 4 -20.23 14.79 8.90
N THR A 5 -20.97 15.70 8.26
CA THR A 5 -21.69 15.39 7.02
C THR A 5 -20.94 16.03 5.85
N GLY A 6 -21.07 15.44 4.65
CA GLY A 6 -20.30 15.87 3.47
C GLY A 6 -20.48 17.33 3.04
N GLU A 7 -21.38 18.07 3.68
CA GLU A 7 -21.59 19.51 3.47
C GLU A 7 -20.64 20.41 4.29
N ASP A 8 -19.92 19.85 5.28
CA ASP A 8 -18.96 20.58 6.12
C ASP A 8 -17.67 20.97 5.36
N PHE A 9 -17.47 20.44 4.15
CA PHE A 9 -16.34 20.78 3.29
C PHE A 9 -16.66 22.02 2.44
N PRO A 10 -15.86 23.09 2.48
CA PRO A 10 -16.10 24.27 1.65
C PRO A 10 -16.04 23.88 0.17
N ARG A 11 -17.17 24.03 -0.54
CA ARG A 11 -17.23 23.87 -2.00
C ARG A 11 -16.14 24.75 -2.62
N LYS A 12 -15.16 24.13 -3.27
CA LYS A 12 -14.04 24.81 -3.92
C LYS A 12 -14.63 25.83 -4.90
N LYS A 13 -14.41 27.13 -4.65
CA LYS A 13 -14.88 28.18 -5.57
C LYS A 13 -14.30 27.90 -6.94
N PHE A 14 -15.14 27.89 -7.97
CA PHE A 14 -14.70 27.84 -9.37
C PHE A 14 -13.72 28.99 -9.60
N LYS A 15 -12.44 28.67 -9.83
CA LYS A 15 -11.44 29.67 -10.23
C LYS A 15 -11.72 30.02 -11.69
N ILE A 16 -12.05 31.28 -11.95
CA ILE A 16 -12.10 31.83 -13.30
C ILE A 16 -10.68 31.72 -13.88
N HIS A 17 -10.54 31.07 -15.03
CA HIS A 17 -9.26 30.87 -15.69
C HIS A 17 -8.75 32.22 -16.21
N ASN A 18 -7.61 32.69 -15.70
CA ASN A 18 -6.96 33.92 -16.15
C ASN A 18 -5.71 33.63 -16.98
N GLY A 19 -5.50 34.41 -18.05
CA GLY A 19 -4.28 34.40 -18.86
C GLY A 19 -4.19 33.23 -19.86
N LEU A 20 -3.01 32.62 -19.95
CA LEU A 20 -2.68 31.56 -20.94
C LEU A 20 -3.65 30.36 -20.89
N ASN A 21 -4.25 30.09 -19.73
CA ASN A 21 -5.23 29.02 -19.56
C ASN A 21 -6.52 29.24 -20.34
N THR A 22 -6.96 30.49 -20.52
CA THR A 22 -8.15 30.82 -21.31
C THR A 22 -7.90 30.56 -22.80
N ILE A 23 -6.67 30.83 -23.27
CA ILE A 23 -6.23 30.58 -24.65
C ILE A 23 -6.12 29.06 -24.90
N LEU A 24 -5.58 28.30 -23.94
CA LEU A 24 -5.48 26.85 -24.03
C LEU A 24 -6.85 26.16 -24.00
N GLN A 25 -7.82 26.68 -23.23
CA GLN A 25 -9.21 26.21 -23.27
C GLN A 25 -9.89 26.55 -24.59
N SER A 26 -9.73 27.77 -25.10
CA SER A 26 -10.26 28.16 -26.40
C SER A 26 -9.69 27.31 -27.55
N TYR A 27 -8.39 26.99 -27.50
CA TYR A 27 -7.75 26.05 -28.43
C TYR A 27 -8.29 24.63 -28.29
N ALA A 28 -8.50 24.13 -27.06
CA ALA A 28 -9.06 22.81 -26.81
C ALA A 28 -10.52 22.70 -27.29
N ASP A 29 -11.32 23.75 -27.12
CA ASP A 29 -12.71 23.81 -27.55
C ASP A 29 -12.82 23.98 -29.07
N CYS A 30 -11.95 24.79 -29.69
CA CYS A 30 -11.83 24.89 -31.14
C CYS A 30 -11.42 23.55 -31.76
N ARG A 31 -10.44 22.86 -31.17
CA ARG A 31 -10.01 21.52 -31.59
C ARG A 31 -11.12 20.48 -31.43
N ARG A 32 -11.92 20.53 -30.36
CA ARG A 32 -13.11 19.67 -30.19
C ARG A 32 -14.16 19.91 -31.28
N LYS A 33 -14.32 21.15 -31.71
CA LYS A 33 -15.24 21.55 -32.78
C LYS A 33 -14.77 21.07 -34.16
N ILE A 34 -13.47 21.11 -34.41
CA ILE A 34 -12.85 20.71 -35.69
C ILE A 34 -12.76 19.19 -35.84
N PHE A 35 -12.42 18.46 -34.77
CA PHE A 35 -12.18 17.01 -34.82
C PHE A 35 -13.34 16.17 -34.29
N GLY A 36 -14.58 16.69 -34.36
CA GLY A 36 -15.84 16.00 -34.12
C GLY A 36 -15.74 14.73 -33.27
N TYR A 37 -15.78 14.88 -31.94
CA TYR A 37 -15.91 13.73 -31.06
C TYR A 37 -17.30 13.11 -31.25
N GLN A 38 -17.35 11.94 -31.88
CA GLN A 38 -18.55 11.13 -31.93
C GLN A 38 -18.74 10.53 -30.53
N LYS A 39 -19.66 11.13 -29.77
CA LYS A 39 -20.18 10.56 -28.53
C LYS A 39 -20.85 9.23 -28.91
N HIS A 40 -20.23 8.10 -28.57
CA HIS A 40 -20.91 6.80 -28.59
C HIS A 40 -22.08 6.91 -27.61
N HIS A 41 -23.28 7.08 -28.16
CA HIS A 41 -24.54 6.89 -27.48
C HIS A 41 -24.91 5.43 -27.77
N ASP A 42 -24.45 4.52 -26.92
CA ASP A 42 -24.98 3.16 -26.95
C ASP A 42 -26.37 3.25 -26.30
N ILE A 43 -27.39 3.39 -27.16
CA ILE A 43 -28.78 3.12 -26.86
C ILE A 43 -28.97 1.64 -27.17
N ASP A 44 -28.99 0.80 -26.13
CA ASP A 44 -29.73 -0.46 -26.15
C ASP A 44 -31.01 -0.21 -25.35
N ASP A 45 -32.07 0.20 -26.06
CA ASP A 45 -33.43 0.14 -25.54
C ASP A 45 -33.99 -1.26 -25.89
N SER A 46 -34.20 -2.07 -24.86
CA SER A 46 -35.15 -3.18 -24.86
C SER A 46 -35.68 -3.33 -23.42
N GLU A 47 -36.81 -2.66 -23.20
CA GLU A 47 -37.90 -2.88 -22.24
C GLU A 47 -37.61 -3.51 -20.85
N ALA A 48 -37.78 -2.65 -19.84
CA ALA A 48 -38.42 -2.83 -18.52
C ALA A 48 -38.01 -4.06 -17.66
N THR A 49 -37.50 -3.88 -16.43
CA THR A 49 -38.29 -3.34 -15.30
C THR A 49 -37.47 -2.42 -14.39
N GLU A 50 -38.01 -1.24 -14.08
CA GLU A 50 -37.58 -0.34 -13.02
C GLU A 50 -37.80 -1.00 -11.64
N ASP A 51 -36.72 -1.46 -10.98
CA ASP A 51 -36.48 -1.20 -9.54
C ASP A 51 -35.18 -1.83 -8.96
N ASP A 52 -34.34 -2.51 -9.74
CA ASP A 52 -33.17 -3.26 -9.22
C ASP A 52 -31.78 -2.59 -9.39
N LEU A 53 -31.69 -1.26 -9.53
CA LEU A 53 -30.40 -0.56 -9.69
C LEU A 53 -30.03 0.41 -8.56
N LYS A 54 -30.30 0.02 -7.31
CA LYS A 54 -29.80 0.74 -6.11
C LYS A 54 -29.32 -0.22 -5.03
N ALA A 55 -28.21 -0.93 -5.27
CA ALA A 55 -27.21 -1.23 -4.24
C ALA A 55 -26.00 -2.00 -4.81
N GLU A 56 -24.78 -1.59 -4.47
CA GLU A 56 -23.49 -2.22 -4.82
C GLU A 56 -22.92 -2.00 -6.24
N THR A 57 -22.94 -0.76 -6.70
CA THR A 57 -21.69 -0.18 -7.21
C THR A 57 -21.02 0.52 -6.04
N VAL A 58 -19.99 -0.12 -5.47
CA VAL A 58 -19.01 0.61 -4.67
C VAL A 58 -18.42 1.66 -5.60
N GLU A 59 -18.88 2.90 -5.44
CA GLU A 59 -18.30 4.09 -6.03
C GLU A 59 -16.88 4.23 -5.47
N TYR A 60 -15.94 3.55 -6.11
CA TYR A 60 -14.49 3.72 -5.92
C TYR A 60 -13.86 4.21 -7.22
N ASP A 61 -14.59 5.05 -7.96
CA ASP A 61 -14.16 5.57 -9.25
C ASP A 61 -14.35 7.09 -9.34
N THR A 62 -14.11 7.85 -8.26
CA THR A 62 -13.98 9.33 -8.33
C THR A 62 -13.02 9.99 -7.34
N VAL A 63 -12.30 9.24 -6.48
CA VAL A 63 -11.22 9.82 -5.65
C VAL A 63 -9.88 9.69 -6.40
N ASP A 64 -9.76 10.40 -7.52
CA ASP A 64 -8.48 10.62 -8.23
C ASP A 64 -8.62 11.73 -9.29
N MET A 65 -9.43 12.75 -9.00
CA MET A 65 -9.39 14.03 -9.71
C MET A 65 -8.72 15.07 -8.80
N GLU A 66 -7.46 14.79 -8.46
CA GLU A 66 -6.52 15.91 -8.32
C GLU A 66 -6.57 16.71 -9.64
N ASP A 67 -6.76 18.02 -9.49
CA ASP A 67 -6.83 18.96 -10.60
C ASP A 67 -5.67 18.74 -11.57
N VAL A 68 -5.91 19.06 -12.83
CA VAL A 68 -4.88 19.12 -13.87
C VAL A 68 -3.82 20.15 -13.44
N CYS A 69 -2.79 19.69 -12.75
CA CYS A 69 -1.51 20.35 -12.74
C CYS A 69 -0.62 19.65 -13.77
N CYS A 70 0.27 20.42 -14.38
CA CYS A 70 1.20 20.04 -15.45
C CYS A 70 2.19 18.90 -15.10
N ASP A 71 1.93 18.17 -14.02
CA ASP A 71 2.73 17.12 -13.42
C ASP A 71 2.57 15.74 -14.10
N GLY A 72 1.55 15.60 -14.96
CA GLY A 72 1.30 14.34 -15.69
C GLY A 72 2.40 13.99 -16.68
N THR A 73 2.88 14.96 -17.48
CA THR A 73 3.97 14.75 -18.44
C THR A 73 5.33 15.03 -17.81
N ALA A 74 5.46 16.10 -17.02
CA ALA A 74 6.70 16.46 -16.33
C ALA A 74 7.15 15.39 -15.32
N GLY A 75 6.20 14.80 -14.59
CA GLY A 75 6.49 13.72 -13.68
C GLY A 75 6.74 12.37 -14.37
N ILE A 76 6.30 12.17 -15.63
CA ILE A 76 6.72 11.00 -16.42
C ILE A 76 8.13 11.22 -16.96
N SER A 77 8.43 12.41 -17.49
CA SER A 77 9.79 12.73 -17.95
C SER A 77 10.79 12.67 -16.80
N GLY A 78 10.42 13.10 -15.58
CA GLY A 78 11.25 12.97 -14.39
C GLY A 78 11.53 11.50 -14.02
N LEU A 79 10.51 10.64 -14.03
CA LEU A 79 10.69 9.20 -13.76
C LEU A 79 11.56 8.50 -14.81
N ILE A 80 11.39 8.85 -16.09
CA ILE A 80 12.21 8.33 -17.19
C ILE A 80 13.65 8.84 -17.05
N PHE A 81 13.85 10.10 -16.68
CA PHE A 81 15.18 10.67 -16.47
C PHE A 81 15.93 9.98 -15.32
N ILE A 82 15.25 9.75 -14.18
CA ILE A 82 15.80 8.98 -13.06
C ILE A 82 16.15 7.55 -13.51
N LEU A 83 15.28 6.89 -14.28
CA LEU A 83 15.55 5.55 -14.82
C LEU A 83 16.81 5.54 -15.72
N LEU A 84 16.97 6.54 -16.58
CA LEU A 84 18.12 6.65 -17.47
C LEU A 84 19.42 6.92 -16.71
N ILE A 85 19.38 7.76 -15.67
CA ILE A 85 20.53 8.00 -14.79
C ILE A 85 20.95 6.68 -14.12
N ASP A 86 20.00 5.93 -13.59
CA ASP A 86 20.31 4.69 -12.87
C ASP A 86 20.84 3.61 -13.82
N ILE A 87 20.28 3.51 -15.04
CA ILE A 87 20.82 2.64 -16.11
C ILE A 87 22.24 3.06 -16.50
N ALA A 88 22.50 4.36 -16.64
CA ALA A 88 23.83 4.88 -16.97
C ALA A 88 24.83 4.60 -15.84
N TYR A 89 24.41 4.71 -14.58
CA TYR A 89 25.21 4.37 -13.41
C TYR A 89 25.56 2.89 -13.37
N VAL A 90 24.57 2.00 -13.58
CA VAL A 90 24.82 0.55 -13.64
C VAL A 90 25.77 0.23 -14.79
N ALA A 91 25.56 0.80 -15.98
CA ALA A 91 26.43 0.62 -17.14
C ALA A 91 27.87 1.07 -16.85
N TYR A 92 28.04 2.24 -16.22
CA TYR A 92 29.34 2.73 -15.76
C TYR A 92 29.99 1.76 -14.77
N ALA A 93 29.24 1.29 -13.76
CA ALA A 93 29.74 0.32 -12.78
C ALA A 93 30.13 -1.02 -13.45
N THR A 94 29.37 -1.47 -14.46
CA THR A 94 29.66 -2.70 -15.20
C THR A 94 30.97 -2.60 -15.98
N VAL A 95 31.22 -1.44 -16.60
CA VAL A 95 32.37 -1.21 -17.50
C VAL A 95 33.64 -0.87 -16.73
N CYS A 96 33.55 -0.03 -15.70
CA CYS A 96 34.72 0.49 -14.99
C CYS A 96 35.16 -0.38 -13.81
N ASN A 97 34.24 -0.97 -13.06
CA ASN A 97 34.59 -1.69 -11.83
C ASN A 97 34.79 -3.20 -12.01
N GLN A 98 34.43 -3.77 -13.18
CA GLN A 98 34.41 -5.23 -13.47
C GLN A 98 33.81 -6.03 -12.32
N LEU A 99 32.53 -6.45 -12.39
CA LEU A 99 31.76 -7.16 -11.34
C LEU A 99 32.48 -8.37 -10.69
N ALA A 100 33.48 -8.11 -9.87
CA ALA A 100 34.36 -9.12 -9.28
C ALA A 100 33.95 -9.40 -7.82
N THR A 101 33.20 -8.50 -7.19
CA THR A 101 32.78 -8.62 -5.80
C THR A 101 31.28 -8.92 -5.66
N GLU A 102 30.91 -9.70 -4.64
CA GLU A 102 29.49 -10.04 -4.38
C GLU A 102 28.61 -8.79 -4.14
N ASP A 103 29.19 -7.69 -3.65
CA ASP A 103 28.48 -6.44 -3.39
C ASP A 103 28.02 -5.76 -4.70
N ASP A 104 28.80 -5.85 -5.78
CA ASP A 104 28.43 -5.30 -7.10
C ASP A 104 27.21 -6.02 -7.71
N ILE A 105 27.11 -7.34 -7.49
CA ILE A 105 25.98 -8.16 -7.94
C ILE A 105 24.70 -7.75 -7.21
N ARG A 106 24.79 -7.46 -5.90
CA ARG A 106 23.64 -7.03 -5.08
C ARG A 106 23.15 -5.64 -5.49
N LEU A 107 24.08 -4.72 -5.79
CA LEU A 107 23.76 -3.40 -6.35
C LEU A 107 22.97 -3.52 -7.66
N LEU A 108 23.39 -4.42 -8.55
CA LEU A 108 22.71 -4.65 -9.83
C LEU A 108 21.29 -5.17 -9.62
N TRP A 109 21.09 -6.11 -8.68
CA TRP A 109 19.76 -6.59 -8.31
C TRP A 109 18.87 -5.51 -7.69
N LEU A 110 19.42 -4.65 -6.83
CA LEU A 110 18.68 -3.52 -6.25
C LEU A 110 18.25 -2.52 -7.33
N SER A 111 19.13 -2.17 -8.26
CA SER A 111 18.79 -1.34 -9.42
C SER A 111 17.71 -1.99 -10.29
N VAL A 112 17.76 -3.31 -10.53
CA VAL A 112 16.70 -4.01 -11.27
C VAL A 112 15.34 -3.91 -10.57
N ILE A 113 15.29 -4.02 -9.24
CA ILE A 113 14.06 -3.83 -8.46
C ILE A 113 13.55 -2.39 -8.58
N VAL A 114 14.45 -1.41 -8.49
CA VAL A 114 14.13 0.01 -8.67
C VAL A 114 13.58 0.26 -10.08
N TRP A 115 14.20 -0.31 -11.11
CA TRP A 115 13.72 -0.20 -12.50
C TRP A 115 12.33 -0.80 -12.65
N LEU A 116 12.07 -1.97 -12.07
CA LEU A 116 10.75 -2.60 -12.11
C LEU A 116 9.70 -1.69 -11.44
N PHE A 117 10.02 -1.10 -10.29
CA PHE A 117 9.12 -0.19 -9.60
C PHE A 117 8.83 1.08 -10.41
N ILE A 118 9.88 1.71 -10.96
CA ILE A 118 9.77 2.90 -11.81
C ILE A 118 8.96 2.58 -13.06
N LEU A 119 9.26 1.48 -13.76
CA LEU A 119 8.54 1.03 -14.94
C LEU A 119 7.06 0.77 -14.65
N VAL A 120 6.73 0.13 -13.52
CA VAL A 120 5.33 -0.07 -13.10
C VAL A 120 4.62 1.25 -12.83
N LYS A 121 5.30 2.21 -12.20
CA LYS A 121 4.76 3.57 -11.95
C LYS A 121 4.56 4.34 -13.27
N VAL A 122 5.54 4.32 -14.17
CA VAL A 122 5.48 4.93 -15.50
C VAL A 122 4.35 4.31 -16.31
N TYR A 123 4.25 2.98 -16.37
CA TYR A 123 3.17 2.26 -17.05
C TYR A 123 1.79 2.66 -16.52
N ARG A 124 1.59 2.68 -15.20
CA ARG A 124 0.32 3.13 -14.61
C ARG A 124 -0.01 4.58 -14.97
N ARG A 125 0.98 5.47 -15.00
CA ARG A 125 0.78 6.88 -15.35
C ARG A 125 0.47 7.05 -16.84
N LEU A 126 1.16 6.31 -17.71
CA LEU A 126 0.89 6.25 -19.16
C LEU A 126 -0.51 5.69 -19.46
N ALA A 127 -0.93 4.63 -18.77
CA ALA A 127 -2.25 4.05 -18.96
C ALA A 127 -3.37 4.99 -18.44
N ARG A 128 -3.13 5.77 -17.39
CA ARG A 128 -4.00 6.89 -16.98
C ARG A 128 -4.10 7.97 -18.06
N LEU A 129 -2.99 8.38 -18.67
CA LEU A 129 -2.99 9.35 -19.77
C LEU A 129 -3.69 8.82 -21.03
N GLY A 130 -3.50 7.54 -21.36
CA GLY A 130 -4.19 6.86 -22.46
C GLY A 130 -5.71 6.84 -22.28
N ARG A 131 -6.22 6.78 -21.03
CA ARG A 131 -7.65 6.93 -20.74
C ARG A 131 -8.16 8.36 -20.95
N ARG A 132 -7.36 9.39 -20.64
CA ARG A 132 -7.79 10.80 -20.67
C ARG A 132 -7.64 11.51 -22.02
N ARG A 133 -6.55 11.26 -22.77
CA ARG A 133 -6.21 12.04 -23.99
C ARG A 133 -6.45 11.28 -25.31
N GLY A 134 -6.51 9.95 -25.30
CA GLY A 134 -6.52 9.15 -26.54
C GLY A 134 -5.25 9.33 -27.39
N GLY A 135 -5.12 8.60 -28.51
CA GLY A 135 -3.96 8.69 -29.43
C GLY A 135 -2.90 7.60 -29.23
N CYS A 136 -1.60 7.91 -29.38
CA CYS A 136 -0.48 6.94 -29.30
C CYS A 136 -0.39 6.16 -27.97
N PHE A 137 -1.08 6.61 -26.93
CA PHE A 137 -1.17 5.93 -25.63
C PHE A 137 -2.38 4.98 -25.50
N ALA A 138 -3.21 4.87 -26.55
CA ALA A 138 -4.33 3.91 -26.64
C ALA A 138 -3.91 2.43 -26.43
N PRO A 139 -2.78 1.92 -26.95
CA PRO A 139 -2.40 0.52 -26.71
C PRO A 139 -2.17 0.20 -25.23
N PHE A 140 -1.65 1.14 -24.44
CA PHE A 140 -1.46 0.97 -22.99
C PHE A 140 -2.79 0.88 -22.24
N ASN A 141 -3.80 1.64 -22.67
CA ASN A 141 -5.15 1.55 -22.14
C ASN A 141 -5.81 0.20 -22.51
N SER A 142 -5.66 -0.24 -23.76
CA SER A 142 -6.14 -1.56 -24.21
C SER A 142 -5.49 -2.70 -23.44
N CYS A 143 -4.18 -2.64 -23.21
CA CYS A 143 -3.45 -3.61 -22.39
C CYS A 143 -3.92 -3.60 -20.93
N GLN A 144 -4.03 -2.43 -20.29
CA GLN A 144 -4.56 -2.33 -18.93
C GLN A 144 -5.99 -2.90 -18.83
N ARG A 145 -6.83 -2.65 -19.83
CA ARG A 145 -8.19 -3.22 -19.89
C ARG A 145 -8.17 -4.73 -20.09
N ALA A 146 -7.29 -5.27 -20.93
CA ALA A 146 -7.16 -6.71 -21.14
C ALA A 146 -6.71 -7.42 -19.85
N VAL A 147 -5.69 -6.88 -19.18
CA VAL A 147 -5.22 -7.38 -17.88
C VAL A 147 -6.35 -7.32 -16.85
N ASN A 148 -7.06 -6.19 -16.75
CA ASN A 148 -8.14 -6.05 -15.78
C ASN A 148 -9.34 -6.97 -16.11
N LYS A 149 -9.66 -7.18 -17.39
CA LYS A 149 -10.68 -8.15 -17.83
C LYS A 149 -10.25 -9.58 -17.54
N GLY A 150 -8.99 -9.94 -17.78
CA GLY A 150 -8.43 -11.25 -17.45
C GLY A 150 -8.48 -11.51 -15.95
N TRP A 151 -8.05 -10.54 -15.15
CA TRP A 151 -8.12 -10.59 -13.69
C TRP A 151 -9.56 -10.71 -13.17
N LYS A 152 -10.49 -9.92 -13.73
CA LYS A 152 -11.92 -10.03 -13.39
C LYS A 152 -12.50 -11.39 -13.78
N ARG A 153 -12.16 -11.94 -14.95
CA ARG A 153 -12.59 -13.30 -15.36
C ARG A 153 -12.02 -14.36 -14.43
N PHE A 154 -10.75 -14.25 -14.06
CA PHE A 154 -10.12 -15.16 -13.11
C PHE A 154 -10.82 -15.09 -11.74
N LEU A 155 -11.01 -13.89 -11.19
CA LEU A 155 -11.75 -13.69 -9.94
C LEU A 155 -13.18 -14.22 -10.03
N TYR A 156 -13.87 -14.00 -11.15
CA TYR A 156 -15.21 -14.53 -11.38
C TYR A 156 -15.21 -16.05 -11.38
N CYS A 157 -14.23 -16.70 -12.03
CA CYS A 157 -14.11 -18.16 -12.05
C CYS A 157 -13.84 -18.72 -10.65
N CYS A 158 -12.99 -18.07 -9.86
CA CYS A 158 -12.76 -18.45 -8.46
C CYS A 158 -13.99 -18.22 -7.57
N GLN A 159 -14.80 -17.19 -7.85
CA GLN A 159 -16.01 -16.88 -7.08
C GLN A 159 -17.27 -17.58 -7.60
N ALA A 160 -17.26 -18.16 -8.80
CA ALA A 160 -18.39 -18.85 -9.40
C ALA A 160 -19.01 -19.94 -8.50
N PRO A 161 -18.23 -20.87 -7.88
CA PRO A 161 -18.81 -21.85 -6.96
C PRO A 161 -19.44 -21.20 -5.72
N TRP A 162 -18.88 -20.08 -5.25
CA TRP A 162 -19.43 -19.32 -4.13
C TRP A 162 -20.74 -18.61 -4.49
N HIS A 163 -20.83 -18.00 -5.67
CA HIS A 163 -22.05 -17.36 -6.16
C HIS A 163 -23.16 -18.38 -6.42
N ALA A 164 -22.82 -19.57 -6.95
CA ALA A 164 -23.77 -20.67 -7.14
C ALA A 164 -24.34 -21.20 -5.80
N CYS A 165 -23.52 -21.24 -4.74
CA CYS A 165 -23.97 -21.61 -3.40
C CYS A 165 -24.96 -20.57 -2.83
N TRP A 166 -24.68 -19.27 -3.02
CA TRP A 166 -25.55 -18.18 -2.54
C TRP A 166 -26.80 -17.94 -3.39
N ALA A 167 -26.81 -18.33 -4.67
CA ALA A 167 -27.99 -18.27 -5.52
C ALA A 167 -29.15 -19.16 -5.02
N ARG A 168 -28.85 -20.16 -4.18
CA ARG A 168 -29.82 -21.05 -3.55
C ARG A 168 -30.35 -20.56 -2.20
N ALA A 169 -29.84 -19.43 -1.69
CA ALA A 169 -30.25 -18.89 -0.40
C ALA A 169 -31.47 -17.97 -0.55
N ASN A 170 -32.63 -18.39 -0.04
CA ASN A 170 -33.84 -17.56 -0.05
C ASN A 170 -33.81 -16.49 1.05
N GLY A 171 -34.11 -15.24 0.69
CA GLY A 171 -34.25 -14.11 1.63
C GLY A 171 -34.20 -12.74 0.94
N SER A 172 -34.52 -11.68 1.68
CA SER A 172 -34.35 -10.28 1.22
C SER A 172 -32.88 -9.99 0.90
N GLU A 173 -32.60 -9.25 -0.18
CA GLU A 173 -31.24 -8.98 -0.68
C GLU A 173 -30.29 -8.42 0.40
N LYS A 174 -30.78 -7.50 1.25
CA LYS A 174 -30.03 -6.94 2.38
C LYS A 174 -29.65 -8.01 3.42
N SER A 175 -30.54 -8.96 3.68
CA SER A 175 -30.30 -10.07 4.60
C SER A 175 -29.29 -11.07 4.07
N VAL A 176 -29.31 -11.33 2.76
CA VAL A 176 -28.36 -12.21 2.07
C VAL A 176 -26.96 -11.61 2.11
N ARG A 177 -26.80 -10.31 1.81
CA ARG A 177 -25.51 -9.62 1.89
C ARG A 177 -24.92 -9.62 3.30
N ARG A 178 -25.75 -9.42 4.34
CA ARG A 178 -25.30 -9.48 5.74
C ARG A 178 -24.84 -10.88 6.12
N LYS A 179 -25.62 -11.92 5.78
CA LYS A 179 -25.24 -13.31 6.05
C LYS A 179 -23.96 -13.70 5.30
N LYS A 180 -23.82 -13.32 4.02
CA LYS A 180 -22.61 -13.54 3.21
C LYS A 180 -21.36 -12.96 3.86
N ARG A 181 -21.42 -11.71 4.34
CA ARG A 181 -20.29 -11.07 5.04
C ARG A 181 -19.95 -11.78 6.34
N LEU A 182 -20.95 -12.15 7.13
CA LEU A 182 -20.75 -12.89 8.38
C LEU A 182 -20.14 -14.27 8.14
N THR A 183 -20.63 -15.02 7.16
CA THR A 183 -20.09 -16.35 6.80
C THR A 183 -18.65 -16.24 6.33
N ILE A 184 -18.31 -15.26 5.49
CA ILE A 184 -16.92 -15.03 5.06
C ILE A 184 -16.04 -14.70 6.25
N ASN A 185 -16.47 -13.78 7.13
CA ASN A 185 -15.68 -13.41 8.31
C ASN A 185 -15.47 -14.61 9.24
N ILE A 186 -16.50 -15.44 9.47
CA ILE A 186 -16.39 -16.66 10.29
C ILE A 186 -15.41 -17.64 9.65
N ILE A 187 -15.56 -17.96 8.36
CA ILE A 187 -14.66 -18.89 7.66
C ILE A 187 -13.22 -18.39 7.72
N VAL A 188 -12.98 -17.10 7.47
CA VAL A 188 -11.64 -16.50 7.51
C VAL A 188 -11.06 -16.58 8.92
N ILE A 189 -11.81 -16.21 9.95
CA ILE A 189 -11.36 -16.28 11.35
C ILE A 189 -11.06 -17.73 11.75
N THR A 190 -11.92 -18.69 11.39
CA THR A 190 -11.70 -20.11 11.69
C THR A 190 -10.44 -20.63 11.00
N LEU A 191 -10.21 -20.28 9.73
CA LEU A 191 -9.02 -20.65 8.98
C LEU A 191 -7.75 -20.02 9.57
N MET A 192 -7.81 -18.73 9.93
CA MET A 192 -6.70 -18.02 10.58
C MET A 192 -6.34 -18.64 11.93
N LEU A 193 -7.35 -18.97 12.75
CA LEU A 193 -7.15 -19.58 14.07
C LEU A 193 -6.59 -21.00 13.93
N SER A 194 -7.07 -21.79 12.97
CA SER A 194 -6.52 -23.11 12.67
C SER A 194 -5.04 -23.03 12.26
N PHE A 195 -4.68 -22.08 11.40
CA PHE A 195 -3.30 -21.86 10.99
C PHE A 195 -2.41 -21.42 12.17
N VAL A 196 -2.88 -20.47 13.00
CA VAL A 196 -2.17 -20.04 14.21
C VAL A 196 -1.94 -21.20 15.15
N LEU A 197 -2.97 -22.01 15.42
CA LEU A 197 -2.87 -23.18 16.29
C LEU A 197 -1.86 -24.19 15.74
N LEU A 198 -1.89 -24.47 14.43
CA LEU A 198 -0.93 -25.34 13.76
C LEU A 198 0.50 -24.80 13.91
N CYS A 199 0.71 -23.50 13.66
CA CYS A 199 2.02 -22.85 13.83
C CYS A 199 2.51 -22.91 15.27
N LEU A 200 1.66 -22.67 16.26
CA LEU A 200 2.02 -22.76 17.67
C LEU A 200 2.38 -24.20 18.05
N ILE A 201 1.61 -25.20 17.62
CA ILE A 201 1.93 -26.60 17.90
C ILE A 201 3.28 -26.98 17.27
N PHE A 202 3.44 -26.72 15.97
CA PHE A 202 4.60 -27.18 15.22
C PHE A 202 5.89 -26.43 15.58
N PHE A 203 5.85 -25.10 15.66
CA PHE A 203 7.05 -24.29 15.88
C PHE A 203 7.39 -24.07 17.36
N VAL A 204 6.38 -24.07 18.24
CA VAL A 204 6.57 -23.68 19.65
C VAL A 204 6.56 -24.90 20.56
N ILE A 205 5.50 -25.73 20.51
CA ILE A 205 5.29 -26.86 21.43
C ILE A 205 6.18 -28.06 21.10
N LEU A 206 6.32 -28.43 19.83
CA LEU A 206 7.13 -29.59 19.43
C LEU A 206 8.65 -29.36 19.57
N LYS A 207 9.09 -28.10 19.71
CA LYS A 207 10.52 -27.76 19.81
C LYS A 207 11.06 -27.82 21.23
N ASP A 208 10.36 -27.20 22.20
CA ASP A 208 10.76 -27.17 23.60
C ASP A 208 9.55 -26.92 24.51
N PHE A 209 9.40 -27.72 25.58
CA PHE A 209 8.32 -27.53 26.56
C PHE A 209 8.40 -26.19 27.31
N ARG A 210 9.59 -25.58 27.40
CA ARG A 210 9.79 -24.26 28.03
C ARG A 210 9.02 -23.15 27.31
N ASN A 211 8.75 -23.30 26.02
CA ASN A 211 8.04 -22.30 25.25
C ASN A 211 6.54 -22.22 25.62
N LEU A 212 6.00 -23.18 26.37
CA LEU A 212 4.66 -23.08 26.94
C LEU A 212 4.54 -21.87 27.88
N ILE A 213 5.64 -21.47 28.53
CA ILE A 213 5.68 -20.27 29.38
C ILE A 213 5.46 -19.00 28.54
N SER A 214 5.99 -18.94 27.33
CA SER A 214 5.75 -17.81 26.42
C SER A 214 4.30 -17.78 25.93
N ILE A 215 3.70 -18.95 25.64
CA ILE A 215 2.28 -19.05 25.25
C ILE A 215 1.37 -18.61 26.42
N SER A 216 1.63 -19.08 27.64
CA SER A 216 0.86 -18.67 28.81
C SER A 216 1.00 -17.17 29.09
N GLY A 217 2.19 -16.59 28.87
CA GLY A 217 2.42 -15.15 28.93
C GLY A 217 1.57 -14.36 27.94
N MET A 218 1.47 -14.80 26.68
CA MET A 218 0.61 -14.14 25.69
C MET A 218 -0.88 -14.19 26.08
N ILE A 219 -1.35 -15.33 26.58
CA ILE A 219 -2.74 -15.48 27.06
C ILE A 219 -2.98 -14.55 28.26
N LEU A 220 -2.03 -14.49 29.20
CA LEU A 220 -2.11 -13.64 30.38
C LEU A 220 -2.16 -12.15 30.01
N LEU A 221 -1.37 -11.70 29.05
CA LEU A 221 -1.41 -10.30 28.56
C LEU A 221 -2.77 -9.97 27.94
N ILE A 222 -3.35 -10.87 27.14
CA ILE A 222 -4.68 -10.66 26.57
C ILE A 222 -5.75 -10.60 27.68
N LEU A 223 -5.68 -11.50 28.66
CA LEU A 223 -6.60 -11.50 29.81
C LEU A 223 -6.47 -10.21 30.64
N LEU A 224 -5.26 -9.71 30.83
CA LEU A 224 -5.00 -8.46 31.52
C LEU A 224 -5.60 -7.26 30.75
N CYS A 225 -5.45 -7.22 29.42
CA CYS A 225 -6.08 -6.20 28.58
C CYS A 225 -7.61 -6.26 28.68
N VAL A 226 -8.21 -7.46 28.73
CA VAL A 226 -9.66 -7.62 28.91
C VAL A 226 -10.08 -7.18 30.32
N ALA A 227 -9.29 -7.46 31.36
CA ALA A 227 -9.59 -7.09 32.74
C ALA A 227 -9.52 -5.58 32.99
N ILE A 228 -8.60 -4.88 32.33
CA ILE A 228 -8.45 -3.41 32.43
C ILE A 228 -9.45 -2.68 31.50
N SER A 229 -10.09 -3.38 30.57
CA SER A 229 -11.02 -2.78 29.62
C SER A 229 -12.23 -2.16 30.33
N TRP A 230 -12.55 -0.92 29.97
CA TRP A 230 -13.72 -0.19 30.48
C TRP A 230 -15.05 -0.87 30.10
N ASN A 231 -15.10 -1.53 28.94
CA ASN A 231 -16.29 -2.23 28.48
C ASN A 231 -15.92 -3.60 27.87
N PRO A 232 -15.71 -4.63 28.71
CA PRO A 232 -15.28 -5.96 28.24
C PRO A 232 -16.35 -6.67 27.41
N GLY A 233 -17.64 -6.29 27.56
CA GLY A 233 -18.75 -6.89 26.83
C GLY A 233 -18.90 -6.41 25.39
N SER A 234 -18.29 -5.28 25.01
CA SER A 234 -18.41 -4.68 23.68
C SER A 234 -17.12 -4.75 22.86
N ILE A 235 -16.22 -5.67 23.18
CA ILE A 235 -14.94 -5.81 22.47
C ILE A 235 -15.20 -6.36 21.06
N ASN A 236 -14.77 -5.62 20.05
CA ASN A 236 -14.70 -6.15 18.70
C ASN A 236 -13.48 -7.10 18.61
N TRP A 237 -13.74 -8.40 18.49
CA TRP A 237 -12.69 -9.42 18.47
C TRP A 237 -11.94 -9.51 17.14
N GLN A 238 -12.42 -8.86 16.08
CA GLN A 238 -11.78 -8.93 14.77
C GLN A 238 -10.38 -8.26 14.77
N PRO A 239 -10.18 -6.99 15.18
CA PRO A 239 -8.84 -6.38 15.17
C PRO A 239 -7.80 -7.10 16.04
N PRO A 240 -8.08 -7.50 17.30
CA PRO A 240 -7.10 -8.21 18.14
C PRO A 240 -6.69 -9.57 17.58
N LEU A 241 -7.64 -10.38 17.09
CA LEU A 241 -7.35 -11.70 16.53
C LEU A 241 -6.57 -11.62 15.22
N VAL A 242 -6.96 -10.69 14.35
CA VAL A 242 -6.28 -10.44 13.07
C VAL A 242 -4.89 -9.87 13.32
N GLY A 243 -4.73 -8.96 14.29
CA GLY A 243 -3.42 -8.41 14.68
C GLY A 243 -2.46 -9.49 15.18
N LEU A 244 -2.92 -10.35 16.09
CA LEU A 244 -2.13 -11.47 16.59
C LEU A 244 -1.74 -12.43 15.47
N PHE A 245 -2.65 -12.71 14.53
CA PHE A 245 -2.33 -13.51 13.35
C PHE A 245 -1.25 -12.88 12.48
N ILE A 246 -1.39 -11.58 12.14
CA ILE A 246 -0.41 -10.88 11.29
C ILE A 246 0.95 -10.84 11.98
N GLN A 247 0.99 -10.57 13.30
CA GLN A 247 2.22 -10.54 14.07
C GLN A 247 2.90 -11.92 14.11
N LEU A 248 2.14 -13.00 14.34
CA LEU A 248 2.68 -14.37 14.32
C LEU A 248 3.14 -14.77 12.92
N LEU A 249 2.34 -14.48 11.90
CA LEU A 249 2.68 -14.75 10.51
C LEU A 249 3.96 -14.02 10.12
N PHE A 250 4.09 -12.74 10.48
CA PHE A 250 5.29 -11.96 10.24
C PHE A 250 6.50 -12.56 10.98
N ALA A 251 6.36 -12.93 12.26
CA ALA A 251 7.44 -13.55 13.02
C ALA A 251 7.91 -14.89 12.43
N VAL A 252 6.98 -15.75 11.99
CA VAL A 252 7.33 -17.01 11.32
C VAL A 252 8.03 -16.73 9.99
N LEU A 253 7.50 -15.79 9.19
CA LEU A 253 8.10 -15.43 7.92
C LEU A 253 9.51 -14.86 8.08
N THR A 254 9.76 -14.01 9.07
CA THR A 254 11.05 -13.30 9.22
C THR A 254 12.08 -14.06 10.04
N LEU A 255 11.69 -14.73 11.13
CA LEU A 255 12.63 -15.40 12.04
C LEU A 255 12.82 -16.88 11.73
N GLN A 256 11.77 -17.57 11.27
CA GLN A 256 11.81 -19.02 11.11
C GLN A 256 12.19 -19.45 9.69
N THR A 257 11.81 -18.67 8.66
CA THR A 257 12.21 -19.00 7.28
C THR A 257 13.63 -18.53 6.99
N ARG A 258 14.43 -19.38 6.33
CA ARG A 258 15.83 -19.07 5.97
C ARG A 258 15.92 -17.82 5.07
N ALA A 259 15.01 -17.71 4.10
CA ALA A 259 14.99 -16.55 3.20
C ALA A 259 14.61 -15.27 3.94
N GLY A 260 13.62 -15.32 4.84
CA GLY A 260 13.23 -14.17 5.66
C GLY A 260 14.35 -13.73 6.61
N PHE A 261 15.00 -14.68 7.28
CA PHE A 261 16.11 -14.38 8.18
C PHE A 261 17.26 -13.70 7.43
N LEU A 262 17.68 -14.25 6.28
CA LEU A 262 18.74 -13.67 5.47
C LEU A 262 18.38 -12.27 4.96
N ALA A 263 17.12 -12.06 4.54
CA ALA A 263 16.65 -10.76 4.08
C ALA A 263 16.67 -9.70 5.20
N PHE A 264 16.23 -10.05 6.41
CA PHE A 264 16.24 -9.14 7.56
C PHE A 264 17.64 -8.92 8.13
N GLN A 265 18.51 -9.93 8.10
CA GLN A 265 19.91 -9.77 8.45
C GLN A 265 20.59 -8.80 7.49
N PHE A 266 20.41 -8.98 6.18
CA PHE A 266 20.92 -8.05 5.18
C PHE A 266 20.41 -6.62 5.39
N LEU A 267 19.11 -6.46 5.66
CA LEU A 267 18.52 -5.15 5.94
C LEU A 267 19.12 -4.52 7.21
N GLY A 268 19.30 -5.33 8.26
CA GLY A 268 19.93 -4.92 9.52
C GLY A 268 21.37 -4.47 9.32
N ASP A 269 22.17 -5.23 8.57
CA ASP A 269 23.56 -4.91 8.26
C ASP A 269 23.67 -3.62 7.45
N ARG A 270 22.79 -3.40 6.47
CA ARG A 270 22.74 -2.15 5.70
C ARG A 270 22.34 -0.95 6.57
N MET A 271 21.39 -1.14 7.48
CA MET A 271 21.00 -0.09 8.42
C MET A 271 22.13 0.22 9.40
N ALA A 272 22.85 -0.79 9.90
CA ALA A 272 24.02 -0.61 10.75
C ALA A 272 25.12 0.18 10.03
N GLN A 273 25.50 -0.22 8.81
CA GLN A 273 26.46 0.52 7.99
C GLN A 273 26.01 1.97 7.71
N PHE A 274 24.71 2.18 7.49
CA PHE A 274 24.16 3.51 7.32
C PHE A 274 24.33 4.37 8.58
N LEU A 275 24.03 3.82 9.75
CA LEU A 275 24.19 4.53 11.04
C LEU A 275 25.66 4.74 11.40
N GLU A 276 26.56 3.83 11.01
CA GLU A 276 28.01 3.98 11.20
C GLU A 276 28.57 5.20 10.45
N ASN A 277 27.98 5.62 9.32
CA ASN A 277 28.36 6.86 8.65
C ASN A 277 28.17 8.10 9.53
N SER A 278 27.26 8.04 10.51
CA SER A 278 27.10 9.11 11.49
C SER A 278 28.32 9.27 12.40
N LEU A 279 29.14 8.23 12.58
CA LEU A 279 30.36 8.30 13.40
C LEU A 279 31.40 9.22 12.76
N ALA A 280 31.50 9.23 11.42
CA ALA A 280 32.38 10.17 10.72
C ALA A 280 31.98 11.64 10.98
N GLY A 281 30.68 11.93 11.02
CA GLY A 281 30.15 13.24 11.39
C GLY A 281 30.37 13.58 12.86
N SER A 282 30.24 12.59 13.76
CA SER A 282 30.53 12.78 15.18
C SER A 282 32.01 13.08 15.43
N ASN A 283 32.92 12.31 14.82
CA ASN A 283 34.37 12.52 14.95
C ASN A 283 34.81 13.90 14.44
N LEU A 284 34.16 14.43 13.40
CA LEU A 284 34.41 15.79 12.91
C LEU A 284 34.05 16.87 13.95
N LEU A 285 32.95 16.67 14.69
CA LEU A 285 32.41 17.66 15.64
C LEU A 285 33.01 17.53 17.05
N PHE A 286 33.30 16.31 17.48
CA PHE A 286 33.64 15.98 18.87
C PHE A 286 35.04 15.37 19.02
N ALA A 287 35.78 15.16 17.93
CA ALA A 287 37.16 14.64 17.93
C ALA A 287 37.36 13.45 18.88
N ASP A 288 38.15 13.62 19.95
CA ASP A 288 38.57 12.55 20.87
C ASP A 288 37.68 12.41 22.13
N TYR A 289 36.54 13.11 22.21
CA TYR A 289 35.66 13.00 23.38
C TYR A 289 34.86 11.69 23.39
N ASP A 290 35.39 10.70 24.10
CA ASP A 290 34.87 9.34 24.11
C ASP A 290 33.76 9.09 25.16
N CYS A 291 32.72 9.94 25.15
CA CYS A 291 31.54 9.76 26.02
C CYS A 291 30.36 9.13 25.25
N PHE A 292 29.55 8.33 25.94
CA PHE A 292 28.33 7.70 25.38
C PHE A 292 27.42 8.72 24.67
N ALA A 293 27.27 9.91 25.24
CA ALA A 293 26.48 10.99 24.64
C ALA A 293 26.96 11.36 23.23
N PHE A 294 28.27 11.46 23.01
CA PHE A 294 28.84 11.82 21.70
C PHE A 294 28.83 10.67 20.69
N LYS A 295 28.59 9.43 21.14
CA LYS A 295 28.39 8.28 20.24
C LYS A 295 26.94 8.10 19.83
N VAL A 296 25.99 8.32 20.74
CA VAL A 296 24.57 8.00 20.49
C VAL A 296 23.76 9.20 20.00
N LEU A 297 23.99 10.41 20.53
CA LEU A 297 23.19 11.57 20.11
C LEU A 297 23.37 11.92 18.62
N PRO A 298 24.59 11.90 18.05
CA PRO A 298 24.76 12.21 16.63
C PRO A 298 24.04 11.23 15.71
N VAL A 299 24.00 9.94 16.08
CA VAL A 299 23.27 8.91 15.33
C VAL A 299 21.77 9.23 15.27
N LEU A 300 21.18 9.71 16.38
CA LEU A 300 19.79 10.15 16.42
C LEU A 300 19.56 11.40 15.55
N ILE A 301 20.45 12.38 15.59
CA ILE A 301 20.36 13.61 14.77
C ILE A 301 20.46 13.27 13.29
N PHE A 302 21.43 12.44 12.92
CA PHE A 302 21.62 11.95 11.56
C PHE A 302 20.39 11.21 11.06
N PHE A 303 19.89 10.23 11.82
CA PHE A 303 18.68 9.49 11.44
C PHE A 303 17.45 10.39 11.34
N SER A 304 17.27 11.34 12.25
CA SER A 304 16.18 12.32 12.21
C SER A 304 16.23 13.19 10.94
N SER A 305 17.42 13.70 10.58
CA SER A 305 17.61 14.46 9.34
C SER A 305 17.32 13.63 8.09
N PHE A 306 17.74 12.36 8.08
CA PHE A 306 17.45 11.43 6.99
C PHE A 306 15.95 11.18 6.83
N ILE A 307 15.25 10.91 7.94
CA ILE A 307 13.79 10.74 7.92
C ILE A 307 13.11 12.03 7.44
N SER A 308 13.56 13.20 7.86
CA SER A 308 13.04 14.50 7.36
C SER A 308 13.19 14.64 5.84
N VAL A 309 14.34 14.27 5.28
CA VAL A 309 14.55 14.23 3.82
C VAL A 309 13.60 13.21 3.15
N MET A 310 13.44 12.02 3.74
CA MET A 310 12.52 11.00 3.22
C MET A 310 11.06 11.44 3.24
N PHE A 311 10.66 12.26 4.23
CA PHE A 311 9.36 12.93 4.25
C PHE A 311 9.21 13.96 3.15
N HIS A 312 10.22 14.81 2.96
CA HIS A 312 10.20 15.82 1.90
C HIS A 312 10.11 15.19 0.50
N LEU A 313 10.76 14.03 0.31
CA LEU A 313 10.68 13.24 -0.93
C LEU A 313 9.36 12.46 -1.07
N GLY A 314 8.51 12.41 -0.05
CA GLY A 314 7.25 11.66 -0.05
C GLY A 314 7.41 10.14 -0.03
N ILE A 315 8.61 9.61 0.27
CA ILE A 315 8.89 8.17 0.30
C ILE A 315 8.15 7.53 1.49
N ILE A 316 8.20 8.18 2.66
CA ILE A 316 7.53 7.70 3.87
C ILE A 316 6.01 7.65 3.67
N SER A 317 5.41 8.63 2.99
CA SER A 317 3.98 8.62 2.66
C SER A 317 3.59 7.38 1.85
N ILE A 318 4.37 7.03 0.83
CA ILE A 318 4.12 5.82 0.03
C ILE A 318 4.27 4.55 0.88
N LEU A 319 5.23 4.55 1.82
CA LEU A 319 5.51 3.43 2.69
C LEU A 319 4.43 3.22 3.77
N ILE A 320 3.71 4.26 4.16
CA ILE A 320 2.63 4.20 5.16
C ILE A 320 1.25 3.99 4.50
N ASP A 321 0.91 4.75 3.45
CA ASP A 321 -0.45 4.80 2.89
C ASP A 321 -0.89 3.45 2.31
N LYS A 322 0.01 2.79 1.58
CA LYS A 322 -0.29 1.51 0.93
C LYS A 322 -0.56 0.38 1.92
N PRO A 323 0.34 0.07 2.88
CA PRO A 323 0.05 -0.95 3.88
C PRO A 323 -1.13 -0.55 4.75
N SER A 324 -1.35 0.75 5.02
CA SER A 324 -2.53 1.23 5.76
C SER A 324 -3.83 0.77 5.11
N ILE A 325 -4.00 0.97 3.80
CA ILE A 325 -5.21 0.50 3.09
C ILE A 325 -5.41 -1.02 3.23
N VAL A 326 -4.32 -1.80 3.16
CA VAL A 326 -4.39 -3.26 3.31
C VAL A 326 -4.78 -3.66 4.72
N VAL A 327 -4.12 -3.09 5.73
CA VAL A 327 -4.36 -3.41 7.15
C VAL A 327 -5.74 -2.93 7.59
N THR A 328 -6.20 -1.75 7.17
CA THR A 328 -7.55 -1.26 7.46
C THR A 328 -8.60 -2.21 6.90
N LYS A 329 -8.41 -2.73 5.67
CA LYS A 329 -9.34 -3.69 5.08
C LYS A 329 -9.33 -5.04 5.80
N LEU A 330 -8.19 -5.45 6.33
CA LEU A 330 -8.02 -6.74 7.00
C LEU A 330 -8.53 -6.72 8.46
N MET A 331 -8.19 -5.67 9.22
CA MET A 331 -8.59 -5.50 10.62
C MET A 331 -10.00 -4.95 10.79
N GLY A 332 -10.53 -4.20 9.81
CA GLY A 332 -11.82 -3.51 9.93
C GLY A 332 -11.80 -2.32 10.89
N THR A 333 -10.62 -1.78 11.18
CA THR A 333 -10.38 -0.56 11.97
C THR A 333 -10.67 0.70 11.14
N THR A 334 -10.62 1.87 11.78
CA THR A 334 -10.77 3.13 11.03
C THR A 334 -9.49 3.46 10.25
N GLY A 335 -9.63 4.16 9.12
CA GLY A 335 -8.49 4.57 8.28
C GLY A 335 -7.45 5.38 9.06
N PRO A 336 -7.84 6.45 9.78
CA PRO A 336 -6.91 7.25 10.59
C PRO A 336 -6.20 6.46 11.70
N GLU A 337 -6.92 5.57 12.39
CA GLU A 337 -6.36 4.72 13.45
C GLU A 337 -5.26 3.80 12.91
N THR A 338 -5.52 3.15 11.77
CA THR A 338 -4.56 2.25 11.12
C THR A 338 -3.35 3.02 10.58
N LEU A 339 -3.61 4.18 9.98
CA LEU A 339 -2.57 5.05 9.46
C LEU A 339 -1.63 5.50 10.60
N ASN A 340 -2.19 5.92 11.73
CA ASN A 340 -1.42 6.28 12.92
C ASN A 340 -0.60 5.10 13.45
N ALA A 341 -1.21 3.90 13.55
CA ALA A 341 -0.50 2.71 14.01
C ALA A 341 0.70 2.32 13.13
N ILE A 342 0.58 2.46 11.80
CA ILE A 342 1.68 2.17 10.87
C ILE A 342 2.69 3.32 10.84
N ALA A 343 2.25 4.57 10.93
CA ALA A 343 3.15 5.72 11.01
C ALA A 343 4.08 5.62 12.23
N ASN A 344 3.56 5.15 13.37
CA ASN A 344 4.34 4.92 14.59
C ASN A 344 5.46 3.88 14.45
N MET A 345 5.45 3.04 13.40
CA MET A 345 6.58 2.15 13.11
C MET A 345 7.81 2.90 12.58
N PHE A 346 7.60 4.07 11.96
CA PHE A 346 8.65 4.85 11.30
C PHE A 346 8.97 6.15 12.04
N VAL A 347 7.94 6.82 12.54
CA VAL A 347 8.05 8.07 13.29
C VAL A 347 7.41 7.81 14.63
N SER A 348 8.24 7.53 15.62
CA SER A 348 7.77 7.49 17.01
C SER A 348 7.18 8.85 17.37
N MET A 349 6.15 8.82 18.21
CA MET A 349 5.75 9.98 19.00
C MET A 349 6.81 10.34 20.03
#